data_AF-A0A3C2C156-F1
#
_entry.id   AF-A0A3C2C156-F1
#
_cell.length_a   1.000
_cell.length_b   1.000
_cell.length_c   1.000
_cell.angle_alpha   90.00
_cell.angle_beta   90.00
_cell.angle_gamma   90.00
#
_symmetry.space_group_name_H-M   'P 1'
#
loop_
_entity.id
_entity.type
_entity.pdbx_description
1 polymer ?
#
loop_
_entity_poly.entity_id
_entity_poly.type
_entity_poly.pdbx_seq_one_letter_code
_entity_poly.pdbx_strand_id
1 'polypeptide(L)'
;MTGNREHRAAGLRFTATPEAVEGYSGRGVDGTAYRPPGGYLFRDQAGDNWWIIFQELPHTASQRSSVHGDVLGCSESHDELVHVRVLASNVTRADADAAFRQKTPSSYEEVAAVAARIPRAAT
;
A
#
# COMPACT_ATOMS: atom_id res chain seq x y z
N MET A 1 -28.58 1.16 23.88
CA MET A 1 -28.07 1.40 22.51
C MET A 1 -26.64 0.89 22.45
N THR A 2 -26.46 -0.39 22.20
CA THR A 2 -25.14 -1.03 22.18
C THR A 2 -24.61 -0.94 20.76
N GLY A 3 -23.68 0.00 20.55
CA GLY A 3 -23.02 0.18 19.27
C GLY A 3 -22.22 -1.07 18.91
N ASN A 4 -22.68 -1.80 17.92
CA ASN A 4 -21.94 -2.85 17.22
C ASN A 4 -20.69 -2.22 16.58
N ARG A 5 -19.56 -2.18 17.29
CA ARG A 5 -18.25 -1.93 16.66
C ARG A 5 -17.76 -3.25 16.09
N GLU A 6 -18.22 -3.53 14.88
CA GLU A 6 -17.63 -4.56 14.05
C GLU A 6 -16.13 -4.26 13.88
N HIS A 7 -15.29 -5.07 14.54
CA HIS A 7 -13.84 -5.18 14.29
C HIS A 7 -13.59 -5.83 12.92
N ARG A 8 -14.18 -5.29 11.85
CA ARG A 8 -13.93 -5.71 10.47
C ARG A 8 -12.61 -5.09 10.03
N ALA A 9 -11.48 -5.74 10.31
CA ALA A 9 -10.18 -5.58 9.65
C ALA A 9 -10.00 -4.26 8.85
N ALA A 10 -10.15 -3.11 9.51
CA ALA A 10 -10.21 -1.82 8.84
C ALA A 10 -8.77 -1.31 8.75
N GLY A 11 -8.11 -1.60 7.62
CA GLY A 11 -6.81 -1.01 7.33
C GLY A 11 -6.93 0.52 7.34
N LEU A 12 -5.89 1.20 7.83
CA LEU A 12 -5.87 2.66 7.84
C LEU A 12 -5.93 3.16 6.39
N ARG A 13 -6.90 4.02 6.05
CA ARG A 13 -6.94 4.62 4.71
C ARG A 13 -5.86 5.70 4.63
N PHE A 14 -5.05 5.63 3.59
CA PHE A 14 -4.04 6.63 3.26
C PHE A 14 -4.46 7.34 1.98
N THR A 15 -4.61 8.66 2.06
CA THR A 15 -4.99 9.49 0.93
C THR A 15 -4.03 10.66 0.80
N ALA A 16 -3.45 10.82 -0.38
CA ALA A 16 -2.61 11.96 -0.73
C ALA A 16 -3.01 12.45 -2.12
N THR A 17 -3.23 13.76 -2.26
CA THR A 17 -3.59 14.36 -3.55
C THR A 17 -2.39 14.29 -4.52
N PRO A 18 -2.62 14.31 -5.84
CA PRO A 18 -1.54 14.28 -6.83
C PRO A 18 -0.47 15.37 -6.63
N GLU A 19 -0.87 16.55 -6.14
CA GLU A 19 0.02 17.67 -5.85
C GLU A 19 0.86 17.48 -4.57
N ALA A 20 0.41 16.60 -3.68
CA ALA A 20 1.08 16.25 -2.43
C ALA A 20 1.91 14.95 -2.56
N VAL A 21 2.01 14.39 -3.77
CA VAL A 21 2.69 13.12 -4.04
C VAL A 21 3.86 13.33 -4.99
N GLU A 22 5.03 12.84 -4.58
CA GLU A 22 6.21 12.76 -5.43
C GLU A 22 6.54 11.29 -5.77
N GLY A 23 6.97 11.01 -7.00
CA GLY A 23 7.44 9.67 -7.39
C GLY A 23 6.38 8.70 -7.94
N TYR A 24 5.11 9.10 -7.95
CA TYR A 24 4.00 8.28 -8.48
C TYR A 24 3.38 8.82 -9.78
N SER A 25 4.22 9.34 -10.68
CA SER A 25 3.81 9.81 -12.02
C SER A 25 2.67 10.84 -12.02
N GLY A 26 2.63 11.73 -11.02
CA GLY A 26 1.58 12.73 -10.87
C GLY A 26 0.20 12.14 -10.53
N ARG A 27 0.14 10.91 -10.02
CA ARG A 27 -1.08 10.32 -9.47
C ARG A 27 -1.11 10.52 -7.97
N GLY A 28 -2.30 10.78 -7.45
CA GLY A 28 -2.56 10.74 -6.01
C GLY A 28 -2.58 9.30 -5.51
N VAL A 29 -2.49 9.18 -4.19
CA VAL A 29 -2.70 7.91 -3.48
C VAL A 29 -4.09 7.90 -2.88
N ASP A 30 -4.85 6.84 -3.13
CA ASP A 30 -6.05 6.49 -2.38
C ASP A 30 -6.02 4.99 -2.15
N GLY A 31 -5.53 4.60 -0.98
CA GLY A 31 -5.25 3.22 -0.70
C GLY A 31 -5.45 2.84 0.76
N THR A 32 -5.35 1.54 1.01
CA THR A 32 -5.46 0.98 2.35
C THR A 32 -4.10 0.51 2.82
N ALA A 33 -3.61 1.07 3.92
CA ALA A 33 -2.40 0.64 4.59
C ALA A 33 -2.57 -0.75 5.21
N TYR A 34 -1.53 -1.57 5.10
CA TYR A 34 -1.51 -2.91 5.66
C TYR A 34 -1.39 -2.95 7.19
N ARG A 35 -0.82 -1.90 7.80
CA ARG A 35 -0.64 -1.79 9.25
C ARG A 35 -0.98 -0.37 9.74
N PRO A 36 -1.38 -0.22 11.02
CA PRO A 36 -1.68 1.07 11.63
C PRO A 36 -0.40 1.88 11.99
N PRO A 37 -0.53 3.17 12.35
CA PRO A 37 0.58 4.12 12.63
C PRO A 37 1.54 3.79 13.78
N GLY A 38 1.41 2.63 14.43
CA GLY A 38 2.38 2.10 15.40
C GLY A 38 3.07 0.81 14.93
N GLY A 39 2.72 0.32 13.75
CA GLY A 39 3.24 -0.90 13.13
C GLY A 39 4.09 -0.62 11.91
N TYR A 40 4.92 0.44 11.98
CA TYR A 40 5.81 0.97 10.93
C TYR A 40 6.27 -0.11 9.94
N LEU A 41 6.09 0.14 8.65
CA LEU A 41 6.08 -0.93 7.66
C LEU A 41 7.45 -1.24 7.07
N PHE A 42 8.41 -0.32 7.11
CA PHE A 42 9.85 -0.55 6.94
C PHE A 42 10.61 0.78 7.05
N ARG A 43 11.93 0.73 7.25
CA ARG A 43 12.80 1.89 7.12
C ARG A 43 13.52 1.90 5.77
N ASP A 44 13.69 3.09 5.22
CA ASP A 44 14.58 3.28 4.08
C ASP A 44 16.05 3.44 4.54
N GLN A 45 16.93 3.72 3.58
CA GLN A 45 18.37 3.91 3.85
C GLN A 45 18.67 5.19 4.63
N ALA A 46 17.77 6.18 4.61
CA ALA A 46 17.88 7.40 5.40
C ALA A 46 17.37 7.20 6.84
N GLY A 47 16.66 6.11 7.10
CA GLY A 47 16.08 5.78 8.40
C GLY A 47 14.64 6.28 8.57
N ASP A 48 14.06 6.84 7.51
CA ASP A 48 12.69 7.31 7.49
C ASP A 48 11.72 6.13 7.49
N ASN A 49 10.57 6.31 8.13
CA ASN A 49 9.54 5.28 8.17
C ASN A 49 8.65 5.38 6.93
N TRP A 50 8.40 4.21 6.33
CA TRP A 50 7.57 4.10 5.15
C TRP A 50 6.38 3.19 5.41
N TRP A 51 5.29 3.48 4.72
CA TRP A 51 4.02 2.80 4.78
C TRP A 51 3.81 1.94 3.55
N ILE A 52 3.47 0.67 3.73
CA ILE A 52 3.01 -0.20 2.64
C ILE A 52 1.49 -0.05 2.50
N ILE A 53 1.08 0.49 1.36
CA ILE A 53 -0.30 0.79 1.00
C ILE A 53 -0.64 -0.01 -0.25
N PHE A 54 -1.83 -0.61 -0.25
CA PHE A 54 -2.41 -1.14 -1.46
C PHE A 54 -3.37 -0.09 -2.03
N GLN A 55 -3.05 0.41 -3.21
CA GLN A 55 -3.91 1.29 -3.98
C GLN A 55 -4.67 0.47 -5.01
N GLU A 56 -5.99 0.49 -4.93
CA GLU A 56 -6.83 -0.13 -5.95
C GLU A 56 -6.73 0.67 -7.26
N LEU A 57 -6.53 -0.03 -8.37
CA LEU A 57 -6.59 0.58 -9.68
C LEU A 57 -8.06 0.71 -10.10
N PRO A 58 -8.45 1.80 -10.80
CA PRO A 58 -9.83 1.98 -11.23
C PRO A 58 -10.25 0.77 -12.07
N HIS A 59 -11.24 0.03 -11.56
CA HIS A 59 -11.77 -1.16 -12.21
C HIS A 59 -12.31 -0.79 -13.60
N THR A 60 -11.67 -1.29 -14.65
CA THR A 60 -12.37 -1.41 -15.93
C THR A 60 -13.49 -2.42 -15.72
N ALA A 61 -14.73 -2.03 -16.00
CA ALA A 61 -15.99 -2.68 -15.61
C ALA A 61 -16.15 -4.18 -15.96
N SER A 62 -15.17 -4.80 -16.62
CA SER A 62 -15.18 -6.18 -17.09
C SER A 62 -14.50 -7.20 -16.15
N GLN A 63 -13.76 -6.79 -15.12
CA GLN A 63 -13.08 -7.72 -14.21
C GLN A 63 -13.79 -7.83 -12.86
N ARG A 64 -14.93 -8.53 -12.81
CA ARG A 64 -15.74 -8.67 -11.58
C ARG A 64 -15.22 -9.69 -10.57
N SER A 65 -14.08 -10.34 -10.83
CA SER A 65 -13.63 -11.52 -10.09
C SER A 65 -12.40 -11.30 -9.21
N SER A 66 -11.64 -10.23 -9.40
CA SER A 66 -10.44 -9.95 -8.60
C SER A 66 -10.16 -8.45 -8.52
N VAL A 67 -9.93 -7.95 -7.32
CA VAL A 67 -9.52 -6.57 -7.09
C VAL A 67 -8.05 -6.45 -7.44
N HIS A 68 -7.72 -5.53 -8.36
CA HIS A 68 -6.36 -5.29 -8.81
C HIS A 68 -5.85 -3.94 -8.33
N GLY A 69 -4.56 -3.85 -8.09
CA GLY A 69 -3.96 -2.65 -7.54
C GLY A 69 -2.45 -2.63 -7.60
N ASP A 70 -1.92 -1.51 -7.14
CA ASP A 70 -0.50 -1.30 -6.95
C ASP A 70 -0.18 -1.36 -5.45
N VAL A 71 0.96 -1.98 -5.11
CA VAL A 71 1.52 -1.91 -3.78
C VAL A 71 2.54 -0.77 -3.77
N LEU A 72 2.30 0.20 -2.89
CA LEU A 72 3.05 1.44 -2.78
C LEU A 72 3.74 1.51 -1.43
N GLY A 73 4.99 1.98 -1.42
CA GLY A 73 5.65 2.51 -0.24
C GLY A 73 5.42 4.01 -0.19
N CYS A 74 4.80 4.54 0.86
CA CYS A 74 4.61 5.98 1.05
C CYS A 74 5.40 6.46 2.26
N SER A 75 6.20 7.52 2.13
CA SER A 75 6.92 8.09 3.26
C SER A 75 5.96 8.69 4.29
N GLU A 76 6.33 8.59 5.56
CA GLU A 76 5.66 9.32 6.63
C GLU A 76 6.14 10.79 6.63
N SER A 77 5.62 11.60 5.72
CA SER A 77 5.82 13.06 5.76
C SER A 77 4.65 13.72 6.49
N HIS A 78 4.95 14.46 7.57
CA HIS A 78 3.94 15.26 8.30
C HIS A 78 3.91 16.72 7.83
N ASP A 79 5.00 17.24 7.26
CA ASP A 79 5.16 18.65 6.85
C ASP A 79 5.66 18.84 5.39
N GLU A 80 5.95 17.75 4.65
CA GLU A 80 6.48 17.77 3.27
C GLU A 80 5.65 16.90 2.32
N LEU A 81 6.00 16.92 1.02
CA LEU A 81 5.43 16.02 0.01
C LEU A 81 5.59 14.56 0.44
N VAL A 82 4.55 13.75 0.17
CA VAL A 82 4.60 12.30 0.39
C VAL A 82 5.40 11.68 -0.75
N HIS A 83 6.55 11.12 -0.44
CA HIS A 83 7.29 10.34 -1.42
C HIS A 83 6.64 8.98 -1.57
N VAL A 84 6.32 8.61 -2.81
CA VAL A 84 5.65 7.37 -3.14
C VAL A 84 6.55 6.56 -4.06
N ARG A 85 6.76 5.31 -3.70
CA ARG A 85 7.52 4.32 -4.47
C ARG A 85 6.61 3.15 -4.82
N VAL A 86 6.59 2.77 -6.09
CA VAL A 86 5.84 1.60 -6.54
C VAL A 86 6.67 0.34 -6.25
N LEU A 87 6.16 -0.51 -5.37
CA LEU A 87 6.82 -1.76 -4.95
C LEU A 87 6.42 -2.92 -5.86
N ALA A 88 5.13 -3.02 -6.16
CA ALA A 88 4.59 -3.94 -7.15
C ALA A 88 3.43 -3.27 -7.89
N SER A 89 3.30 -3.55 -9.18
CA SER A 89 2.23 -2.98 -10.00
C SER A 89 1.33 -4.05 -10.58
N ASN A 90 0.04 -3.74 -10.73
CA ASN A 90 -0.97 -4.61 -11.31
C ASN A 90 -0.96 -6.01 -10.67
N VAL A 91 -1.09 -6.07 -9.35
CA VAL A 91 -1.18 -7.31 -8.58
C VAL A 91 -2.58 -7.51 -8.05
N THR A 92 -2.94 -8.75 -7.73
CA THR A 92 -4.23 -9.00 -7.07
C THR A 92 -4.16 -8.59 -5.61
N ARG A 93 -5.29 -8.10 -5.07
CA ARG A 93 -5.43 -7.82 -3.63
C ARG A 93 -5.13 -9.06 -2.79
N ALA A 94 -5.53 -10.24 -3.26
CA ALA A 94 -5.31 -11.50 -2.54
C ALA A 94 -3.82 -11.84 -2.39
N ASP A 95 -3.04 -11.73 -3.48
CA ASP A 95 -1.61 -12.03 -3.44
C ASP A 95 -0.83 -10.98 -2.64
N ALA A 96 -1.20 -9.70 -2.78
CA ALA A 96 -0.62 -8.63 -1.99
C ALA A 96 -0.92 -8.81 -0.48
N ASP A 97 -2.15 -9.19 -0.13
CA ASP A 97 -2.52 -9.49 1.25
C ASP A 97 -1.78 -10.70 1.79
N ALA A 98 -1.62 -11.77 1.02
CA ALA A 98 -0.85 -12.94 1.42
C ALA A 98 0.63 -12.58 1.66
N ALA A 99 1.20 -11.69 0.83
CA ALA A 99 2.58 -11.26 0.93
C ALA A 99 2.84 -10.34 2.13
N PHE A 100 1.98 -9.35 2.39
CA PHE A 100 2.24 -8.27 3.35
C PHE A 100 1.42 -8.31 4.65
N ARG A 101 0.32 -9.07 4.74
CA ARG A 101 -0.38 -9.21 6.03
C ARG A 101 0.40 -10.08 7.02
N GLN A 102 1.07 -11.13 6.53
CA GLN A 102 1.76 -12.11 7.37
C GLN A 102 3.25 -11.82 7.54
N LYS A 103 3.87 -11.07 6.62
CA LYS A 103 5.27 -10.66 6.73
C LYS A 103 5.37 -9.24 7.25
N THR A 104 6.34 -9.00 8.11
CA THR A 104 6.70 -7.68 8.63
C THR A 104 8.11 -7.35 8.17
N PRO A 105 8.30 -7.00 6.88
CA PRO A 105 9.59 -6.53 6.41
C PRO A 105 10.00 -5.29 7.19
N SER A 106 11.28 -5.17 7.52
CA SER A 106 11.81 -4.10 8.37
C SER A 106 12.63 -3.08 7.59
N SER A 107 13.02 -3.43 6.37
CA SER A 107 13.85 -2.62 5.48
C SER A 107 13.30 -2.59 4.06
N TYR A 108 13.67 -1.56 3.29
CA TYR A 108 13.29 -1.43 1.88
C TYR A 108 13.65 -2.67 1.05
N GLU A 109 14.82 -3.26 1.28
CA GLU A 109 15.28 -4.45 0.53
C GLU A 109 14.38 -5.67 0.79
N GLU A 110 13.95 -5.88 2.03
CA GLU A 110 13.02 -6.95 2.38
C GLU A 110 11.66 -6.73 1.73
N VAL A 111 11.16 -5.50 1.75
CA VAL A 111 9.89 -5.14 1.09
C VAL A 111 9.98 -5.38 -0.40
N ALA A 112 11.04 -4.92 -1.05
CA ALA A 112 11.26 -5.10 -2.47
C ALA A 112 11.35 -6.59 -2.83
N ALA A 113 12.06 -7.39 -2.02
CA ALA A 113 12.16 -8.83 -2.20
C ALA A 113 10.81 -9.55 -2.02
N VAL A 114 9.96 -9.10 -1.09
CA VAL A 114 8.61 -9.63 -0.93
C VAL A 114 7.73 -9.23 -2.11
N ALA A 115 7.74 -7.95 -2.49
CA ALA A 115 6.98 -7.40 -3.60
C ALA A 115 7.31 -8.09 -4.94
N ALA A 116 8.60 -8.33 -5.20
CA ALA A 116 9.08 -9.00 -6.41
C ALA A 116 8.58 -10.45 -6.56
N ARG A 117 8.13 -11.08 -5.48
CA ARG A 117 7.60 -12.46 -5.48
C ARG A 117 6.09 -12.51 -5.71
N ILE A 118 5.42 -11.35 -5.75
CA ILE A 118 3.99 -11.27 -5.99
C ILE A 118 3.76 -11.45 -7.49
N PRO A 119 2.97 -12.44 -7.92
CA PRO A 119 2.64 -12.59 -9.33
C PRO A 119 1.87 -11.36 -9.81
N ARG A 120 2.24 -10.85 -10.98
CA ARG A 120 1.42 -9.86 -11.66
C ARG A 120 0.09 -10.51 -12.04
N ALA A 121 -0.99 -9.77 -11.89
CA ALA A 121 -2.29 -10.21 -12.35
C ALA A 121 -2.25 -10.44 -13.86
N ALA A 122 -2.77 -11.58 -14.30
CA ALA A 122 -3.01 -11.84 -15.71
C ALA A 122 -3.99 -10.79 -16.23
N THR A 123 -3.62 -10.14 -17.34
CA THR A 123 -4.39 -9.03 -17.94
C THR A 123 -5.61 -9.55 -18.68
#